data_AF-A0A0U3PHD5-F1
#
_entry.id   AF-A0A0U3PHD5-F1
#
_cell.length_a   1.000
_cell.length_b   1.000
_cell.length_c   1.000
_cell.angle_alpha   90.00
_cell.angle_beta   90.00
_cell.angle_gamma   90.00
#
_symmetry.space_group_name_H-M   'P 1'
#
loop_
_entity.id
_entity.type
_entity.pdbx_description
1 polymer ?
#
loop_
_entity_poly.entity_id
_entity_poly.type
_entity_poly.pdbx_seq_one_letter_code
_entity_poly.pdbx_strand_id
1 'polypeptide(L)'
;MTAVVAALVGSLILAAVVYDMARLVTPYEGRCPPLARIRGRRAALESAEMWLVGLRLQGRVDATTYRTRMHSLALGERTPRRT
;
A
#
# COMPACT_ATOMS: atom_id res chain seq x y z
N MET A 1 2.59 -46.79 4.37
CA MET A 1 2.96 -45.77 5.38
C MET A 1 3.33 -44.44 4.72
N THR A 2 4.21 -44.43 3.72
CA THR A 2 4.58 -43.25 2.92
C THR A 2 3.40 -42.53 2.26
N ALA A 3 2.45 -43.26 1.66
CA ALA A 3 1.25 -42.66 1.05
C ALA A 3 0.36 -41.91 2.06
N VAL A 4 0.24 -42.46 3.29
CA VAL A 4 -0.54 -41.83 4.37
C VAL A 4 0.15 -40.55 4.84
N VAL A 5 1.47 -40.58 4.98
CA VAL A 5 2.27 -39.39 5.35
C VAL A 5 2.17 -38.32 4.25
N ALA A 6 2.28 -38.70 2.97
CA ALA A 6 2.15 -37.77 1.86
C ALA A 6 0.75 -37.12 1.80
N ALA A 7 -0.31 -37.90 2.03
CA ALA A 7 -1.67 -37.39 2.08
C ALA A 7 -1.87 -36.40 3.24
N LEU A 8 -1.33 -36.70 4.42
CA LEU A 8 -1.36 -35.81 5.58
C LEU A 8 -0.65 -34.49 5.29
N VAL A 9 0.58 -34.54 4.77
CA VAL A 9 1.36 -33.34 4.43
C VAL A 9 0.62 -32.51 3.36
N GLY A 10 0.12 -33.15 2.31
CA GLY A 10 -0.65 -32.47 1.26
C GLY A 10 -1.90 -31.79 1.80
N SER A 11 -2.64 -32.45 2.70
CA SER A 11 -3.82 -31.87 3.35
C SER A 11 -3.48 -30.68 4.24
N LEU A 12 -2.35 -30.73 4.95
CA LEU A 12 -1.89 -29.63 5.82
C LEU A 12 -1.49 -28.40 5.00
N ILE A 13 -0.80 -28.62 3.88
CA ILE A 13 -0.43 -27.55 2.95
C ILE A 13 -1.69 -26.93 2.35
N LEU A 14 -2.65 -27.75 1.91
CA LEU A 14 -3.91 -27.25 1.35
C LEU A 14 -4.68 -26.43 2.38
N ALA A 15 -4.77 -26.91 3.63
CA ALA A 15 -5.40 -26.18 4.72
C ALA A 15 -4.70 -24.84 5.01
N ALA A 16 -3.37 -24.80 4.98
CA ALA A 16 -2.60 -23.56 5.17
C ALA A 16 -2.84 -22.56 4.03
N VAL A 17 -2.91 -23.01 2.78
CA VAL A 17 -3.23 -22.15 1.62
C VAL A 17 -4.65 -21.61 1.74
N VAL A 18 -5.63 -22.47 2.06
CA VAL A 18 -7.03 -22.04 2.25
C VAL A 18 -7.13 -21.05 3.40
N TYR A 19 -6.42 -21.27 4.49
CA TYR A 19 -6.38 -20.35 5.62
C TYR A 19 -5.76 -19.00 5.26
N ASP A 20 -4.65 -18.98 4.52
CA ASP A 20 -4.01 -17.74 4.08
C ASP A 20 -4.90 -16.97 3.09
N MET A 21 -5.53 -17.67 2.14
CA MET A 21 -6.51 -17.07 1.23
C MET A 21 -7.72 -16.53 1.98
N ALA A 22 -8.25 -17.28 2.94
CA ALA A 22 -9.34 -16.83 3.81
C ALA A 22 -8.91 -15.62 4.64
N ARG A 23 -7.66 -15.56 5.12
CA ARG A 23 -7.10 -14.42 5.86
C ARG A 23 -6.86 -13.20 4.97
N LEU A 24 -6.52 -13.39 3.71
CA LEU A 24 -6.37 -12.31 2.72
C LEU A 24 -7.74 -11.76 2.30
N VAL A 25 -8.75 -12.62 2.21
CA VAL A 25 -10.11 -12.26 1.77
C VAL A 25 -10.97 -11.73 2.93
N THR A 26 -10.82 -12.32 4.12
CA THR A 26 -11.55 -11.91 5.32
C THR A 26 -10.76 -10.79 5.97
N PRO A 27 -11.26 -9.54 5.99
CA PRO A 27 -10.63 -8.46 6.72
C PRO A 27 -10.84 -8.70 8.22
N TYR A 28 -10.09 -9.65 8.79
CA TYR A 28 -10.11 -9.90 10.23
C TYR A 28 -9.52 -8.68 10.93
N GLU A 29 -10.31 -8.15 11.84
CA GLU A 29 -10.19 -6.85 12.49
C GLU A 29 -8.80 -6.57 13.09
N GLY A 30 -8.34 -5.31 12.95
CA GLY A 30 -7.42 -4.75 13.92
C GLY A 30 -6.41 -3.71 13.44
N ARG A 31 -5.90 -3.75 12.20
CA ARG A 31 -4.78 -2.85 11.83
C ARG A 31 -4.54 -2.54 10.34
N CYS A 32 -5.38 -3.00 9.41
CA CYS A 32 -5.23 -2.69 7.99
C CYS A 32 -6.41 -1.84 7.48
N PRO A 33 -6.19 -0.59 7.03
CA PRO A 33 -7.26 0.18 6.40
C PRO A 33 -7.75 -0.54 5.14
N PRO A 34 -9.05 -0.43 4.81
CA PRO A 34 -9.65 -1.17 3.71
C PRO A 34 -8.87 -0.93 2.40
N LEU A 35 -8.74 -1.95 1.56
CA LEU A 35 -8.01 -1.87 0.28
C LEU A 35 -8.49 -0.71 -0.60
N ALA A 36 -9.78 -0.34 -0.52
CA ALA A 36 -10.33 0.85 -1.16
C ALA A 36 -9.69 2.16 -0.64
N ARG A 37 -9.39 2.25 0.66
CA ARG A 37 -8.66 3.37 1.27
C ARG A 37 -7.18 3.35 0.90
N ILE A 38 -6.56 2.18 0.73
CA ILE A 38 -5.18 2.08 0.22
C ILE A 38 -5.10 2.50 -1.25
N ARG A 39 -6.06 2.07 -2.06
CA ARG A 39 -6.17 2.45 -3.48
C ARG A 39 -6.48 3.94 -3.64
N GLY A 40 -7.40 4.48 -2.84
CA GLY A 40 -7.65 5.92 -2.76
C GLY A 40 -6.44 6.71 -2.26
N ARG A 41 -5.68 6.15 -1.31
CA ARG A 41 -4.42 6.75 -0.82
C ARG A 41 -3.34 6.75 -1.91
N ARG A 42 -3.18 5.66 -2.67
CA ARG A 42 -2.26 5.62 -3.81
C ARG A 42 -2.65 6.62 -4.88
N ALA A 43 -3.93 6.66 -5.28
CA ALA A 43 -4.42 7.63 -6.25
C ALA A 43 -4.21 9.09 -5.79
N ALA A 44 -4.41 9.37 -4.49
CA ALA A 44 -4.14 10.69 -3.93
C ALA A 44 -2.64 11.04 -3.95
N LEU A 45 -1.75 10.09 -3.63
CA LEU A 45 -0.30 10.28 -3.70
C LEU A 45 0.16 10.51 -5.15
N GLU A 46 -0.31 9.68 -6.09
CA GLU A 46 -0.03 9.82 -7.52
C GLU A 46 -0.48 11.20 -8.04
N SER A 47 -1.66 11.67 -7.65
CA SER A 47 -2.14 13.00 -8.04
C SER A 47 -1.28 14.14 -7.47
N ALA A 48 -0.78 13.99 -6.23
CA ALA A 48 0.08 14.99 -5.60
C ALA A 48 1.48 15.02 -6.22
N GLU A 49 2.03 13.87 -6.58
CA GLU A 49 3.29 13.75 -7.32
C GLU A 49 3.18 14.42 -8.70
N MET A 50 2.16 14.08 -9.48
CA MET A 50 1.92 14.67 -10.80
C MET A 50 1.80 16.20 -10.72
N TRP A 51 1.11 16.71 -9.69
CA TRP A 51 0.98 18.15 -9.48
C TRP A 51 2.32 18.84 -9.15
N LEU A 52 3.15 18.24 -8.28
CA LEU A 52 4.47 18.78 -7.96
C LEU A 52 5.43 18.76 -9.16
N VAL A 53 5.37 17.70 -9.96
CA VAL A 53 6.13 17.60 -11.22
C VAL A 53 5.67 18.69 -12.19
N GLY A 54 4.36 18.89 -12.33
CA GLY A 54 3.79 19.97 -13.15
C GLY A 54 4.28 21.36 -12.72
N LEU A 55 4.29 21.64 -11.42
CA LEU A 55 4.82 22.90 -10.89
C LEU A 55 6.32 23.08 -11.17
N ARG A 56 7.11 22.01 -11.10
CA ARG A 56 8.54 22.06 -11.40
C ARG A 56 8.79 22.33 -12.87
N LEU A 57 8.07 21.66 -13.76
CA LEU A 57 8.16 21.87 -15.21
C LEU A 57 7.76 23.29 -15.62
N GLN A 58 6.78 23.89 -14.93
CA GLN A 58 6.36 25.28 -15.14
C GLN A 58 7.29 26.32 -14.49
N GLY A 59 8.38 25.90 -13.83
CA GLY A 59 9.28 26.82 -13.11
C GLY A 59 8.65 27.50 -11.89
N ARG A 60 7.48 27.03 -11.44
CA ARG A 60 6.74 27.61 -10.30
C ARG A 60 7.31 27.18 -8.94
N VAL A 61 8.19 26.18 -8.92
CA VAL A 61 8.80 25.64 -7.70
C VAL A 61 10.29 25.36 -7.93
N ASP A 62 11.13 25.84 -7.01
CA ASP A 62 12.58 25.61 -7.01
C ASP A 62 12.94 24.14 -6.69
N ALA A 63 14.14 23.71 -7.10
CA ALA A 63 14.64 22.34 -6.94
C ALA A 63 14.73 21.92 -5.47
N THR A 64 15.02 22.86 -4.59
CA THR A 64 15.07 22.65 -3.15
C THR A 64 13.68 22.39 -2.59
N THR A 65 12.71 23.25 -2.93
CA THR A 65 11.32 23.13 -2.49
C THR A 65 10.65 21.88 -3.05
N TYR A 66 10.93 21.52 -4.29
CA TYR A 66 10.47 20.27 -4.90
C TYR A 66 10.99 19.05 -4.14
N ARG A 67 12.29 18.97 -3.84
CA ARG A 67 12.89 17.85 -3.10
C ARG A 67 12.32 17.70 -1.70
N THR A 68 12.18 18.80 -0.96
CA THR A 68 11.60 18.77 0.39
C THR A 68 10.16 18.26 0.37
N ARG A 69 9.33 18.72 -0.59
CA ARG A 69 7.95 18.26 -0.72
C ARG A 69 7.85 16.80 -1.16
N MET A 70 8.67 16.37 -2.11
CA MET A 70 8.73 14.97 -2.54
C MET A 70 9.18 14.04 -1.40
N HIS A 71 10.15 14.47 -0.58
CA HIS A 71 10.58 13.74 0.60
C HIS A 71 9.45 13.61 1.65
N SER A 72 8.68 14.68 1.89
CA SER A 72 7.53 14.62 2.80
C SER A 72 6.41 13.69 2.30
N LEU A 73 6.18 13.64 0.98
CA LEU A 73 5.25 12.68 0.35
C LEU A 73 5.71 11.23 0.51
N ALA A 74 7.00 10.96 0.31
CA ALA A 74 7.59 9.63 0.48
C ALA A 74 7.51 9.14 1.93
N LEU A 75 7.65 10.03 2.91
CA LEU A 75 7.43 9.74 4.33
C LEU A 75 5.94 9.58 4.69
N GLY A 76 5.04 9.96 3.79
CA GLY A 76 3.59 9.95 4.05
C GLY A 76 3.17 11.00 5.08
N GLU A 77 4.02 11.99 5.36
CA GLU A 77 3.69 13.11 6.21
C GLU A 77 2.68 13.98 5.48
N ARG A 78 1.46 14.04 6.03
CA ARG A 78 0.41 14.89 5.49
C ARG A 78 0.91 16.32 5.54
N THR A 79 0.93 16.99 4.38
CA THR A 79 0.94 18.44 4.35
C THR A 79 -0.23 18.90 5.23
N PRO A 80 0.00 19.68 6.30
CA PRO A 80 -1.08 20.15 7.14
C PRO A 80 -2.05 20.91 6.25
N ARG A 81 -3.29 20.41 6.21
CA ARG A 81 -4.41 21.05 5.52
C ARG A 81 -4.53 22.44 6.13
N ARG A 82 -4.07 23.45 5.41
CA ARG A 82 -4.22 24.86 5.78
C ARG A 82 -5.73 25.13 5.74
N THR A 83 -6.33 25.23 6.92
CA THR A 83 -7.61 25.90 7.15
C THR A 83 -7.50 27.36 6.78
#